data_AF-A0A8I1T1E8-F1
#
_entry.id   AF-A0A8I1T1E8-F1
#
_cell.length_a   1.000
_cell.length_b   1.000
_cell.length_c   1.000
_cell.angle_alpha   90.00
_cell.angle_beta   90.00
_cell.angle_gamma   90.00
#
_symmetry.space_group_name_H-M   'P 1'
#
loop_
_entity.id
_entity.type
_entity.pdbx_description
1 polymer ?
#
loop_
_entity_poly.entity_id
_entity_poly.type
_entity_poly.pdbx_seq_one_letter_code
_entity_poly.pdbx_strand_id
1 'polypeptide(L)'
;MAHFLRDQRISSVSITEDRLSQLSTIFEDREKSLDDTSKANNSPDDEPALSYIIRFDGKGYRVFSIDELLRYFHQAKSVERVLITLETGRSLKNNRQTGTFMEVRLDEVEPHTSYLQATSDDKDWAEAAFSSLQEVIYKCNNKSAWVRSAWTTFIVQLVGVTLGFLLSLWAAAKFSPKLAVESPFVISFIFVFILFSNTWTYLNQLILRILNLAFPNVKFIRKGREHFHWLFQAIVGGLVGAVVLYFLSQAGAFLLDVLSSLVAKNA
;
A
#
# COMPACT_ATOMS: atom_id res chain seq x y z
N MET A 1 -30.20 -21.67 -4.17
CA MET A 1 -29.41 -21.20 -5.32
C MET A 1 -27.99 -20.93 -4.83
N ALA A 2 -26.98 -21.09 -5.69
CA ALA A 2 -25.61 -20.79 -5.32
C ALA A 2 -25.37 -19.29 -5.46
N HIS A 3 -24.78 -18.66 -4.44
CA HIS A 3 -24.30 -17.27 -4.53
C HIS A 3 -22.86 -17.25 -5.02
N PHE A 4 -22.62 -16.57 -6.13
CA PHE A 4 -21.30 -16.43 -6.70
C PHE A 4 -20.63 -15.21 -6.11
N LEU A 5 -19.47 -15.39 -5.51
CA LEU A 5 -18.64 -14.35 -4.91
C LEU A 5 -17.28 -14.33 -5.59
N ARG A 6 -16.85 -13.14 -6.01
CA ARG A 6 -15.48 -12.85 -6.40
C ARG A 6 -14.98 -11.65 -5.62
N ASP A 7 -13.84 -11.80 -4.95
CA ASP A 7 -13.20 -10.75 -4.19
C ASP A 7 -11.69 -10.73 -4.42
N GLN A 8 -11.11 -9.53 -4.35
CA GLN A 8 -9.67 -9.33 -4.45
C GLN A 8 -9.24 -8.12 -3.64
N ARG A 9 -8.12 -8.24 -2.92
CA ARG A 9 -7.48 -7.10 -2.27
C ARG A 9 -6.81 -6.20 -3.31
N ILE A 10 -7.02 -4.90 -3.16
CA ILE A 10 -6.38 -3.89 -4.00
C ILE A 10 -5.09 -3.45 -3.31
N SER A 11 -3.99 -3.45 -4.05
CA SER A 11 -2.72 -2.96 -3.52
C SER A 11 -1.94 -2.20 -4.57
N SER A 12 -1.19 -1.20 -4.11
CA SER A 12 -0.25 -0.42 -4.91
C SER A 12 -0.89 0.22 -6.13
N VAL A 13 -1.95 1.00 -5.93
CA VAL A 13 -2.66 1.71 -7.00
C VAL A 13 -2.59 3.22 -6.81
N SER A 14 -2.54 3.95 -7.91
CA SER A 14 -2.69 5.40 -7.93
C SER A 14 -3.92 5.78 -8.74
N ILE A 15 -4.78 6.57 -8.13
CA ILE A 15 -6.13 6.84 -8.59
C ILE A 15 -6.22 8.32 -8.92
N THR A 16 -6.32 8.63 -10.20
CA THR A 16 -6.60 9.99 -10.68
C THR A 16 -8.10 10.21 -10.78
N GLU A 17 -8.50 11.48 -10.92
CA GLU A 17 -9.87 11.85 -11.28
C GLU A 17 -10.37 11.08 -12.52
N ASP A 18 -9.60 11.06 -13.60
CA ASP A 18 -9.99 10.36 -14.84
C ASP A 18 -10.24 8.86 -14.60
N ARG A 19 -9.50 8.24 -13.68
CA ARG A 19 -9.68 6.83 -13.31
C ARG A 19 -10.90 6.62 -12.41
N LEU A 20 -11.22 7.55 -11.52
CA LEU A 20 -12.47 7.53 -10.75
C LEU A 20 -13.68 7.62 -11.67
N SER A 21 -13.63 8.49 -12.68
CA SER A 21 -14.69 8.59 -13.68
C SER A 21 -14.84 7.29 -14.48
N GLN A 22 -13.72 6.68 -14.92
CA GLN A 22 -13.76 5.38 -15.62
C GLN A 22 -14.34 4.26 -14.75
N LEU A 23 -14.00 4.22 -13.47
CA LEU A 23 -14.63 3.28 -12.54
C LEU A 23 -16.13 3.55 -12.44
N SER A 24 -16.54 4.81 -12.26
CA SER A 24 -17.95 5.19 -12.22
C SER A 24 -18.73 4.74 -13.45
N THR A 25 -18.18 4.94 -14.65
CA THR A 25 -18.83 4.51 -15.89
C THR A 25 -19.12 3.00 -15.90
N ILE A 26 -18.22 2.17 -15.37
CA ILE A 26 -18.49 0.72 -15.24
C ILE A 26 -19.67 0.48 -14.30
N PHE A 27 -19.72 1.17 -13.16
CA PHE A 27 -20.82 1.03 -12.22
C PHE A 27 -22.15 1.50 -12.83
N GLU A 28 -22.17 2.62 -13.54
CA GLU A 28 -23.35 3.16 -14.24
C GLU A 28 -23.82 2.24 -15.37
N ASP A 29 -22.91 1.66 -16.14
CA ASP A 29 -23.26 0.70 -17.21
C ASP A 29 -23.88 -0.58 -16.62
N ARG A 30 -23.36 -1.05 -15.47
CA ARG A 30 -23.92 -2.21 -14.75
C ARG A 30 -25.24 -1.89 -14.07
N GLU A 31 -25.39 -0.68 -13.53
CA GLU A 31 -26.65 -0.17 -12.97
C GLU A 31 -27.74 -0.18 -14.04
N LYS A 32 -27.49 0.40 -15.22
CA LYS A 32 -28.44 0.37 -16.35
C LYS A 32 -28.82 -1.04 -16.76
N SER A 33 -27.84 -1.94 -16.88
CA SER A 33 -28.10 -3.35 -17.22
C SER A 33 -28.97 -4.07 -16.17
N LEU A 34 -28.81 -3.76 -14.89
CA LEU A 34 -29.64 -4.32 -13.82
C LEU A 34 -31.03 -3.71 -13.80
N ASP A 35 -31.14 -2.39 -14.02
CA ASP A 35 -32.41 -1.67 -14.08
C ASP A 35 -33.28 -2.17 -15.25
N ASP A 36 -32.69 -2.35 -16.44
CA ASP A 36 -33.37 -2.92 -17.60
C ASP A 36 -33.88 -4.34 -17.32
N THR A 37 -33.11 -5.14 -16.58
CA THR A 37 -33.48 -6.50 -16.19
C THR A 37 -34.59 -6.50 -15.13
N SER A 38 -34.51 -5.62 -14.14
CA SER A 38 -35.53 -5.45 -13.09
C SER A 38 -36.87 -5.04 -13.70
N LYS A 39 -36.85 -4.07 -14.62
CA LYS A 39 -38.03 -3.61 -15.36
C LYS A 39 -38.62 -4.71 -16.25
N ALA A 40 -37.79 -5.45 -16.98
CA ALA A 40 -38.25 -6.57 -17.79
C ALA A 40 -38.93 -7.66 -16.95
N ASN A 41 -38.45 -7.90 -15.73
CA ASN A 41 -38.98 -8.92 -14.82
C ASN A 41 -40.08 -8.41 -13.88
N ASN A 42 -40.43 -7.11 -13.90
CA ASN A 42 -41.31 -6.45 -12.93
C ASN A 42 -40.95 -6.75 -11.47
N SER A 43 -39.65 -6.77 -11.16
CA SER A 43 -39.12 -7.11 -9.84
C SER A 43 -38.58 -5.86 -9.14
N PRO A 44 -39.39 -5.12 -8.36
CA PRO A 44 -38.94 -3.90 -7.67
C PRO A 44 -37.88 -4.20 -6.61
N ASP A 45 -37.81 -5.44 -6.11
CA ASP A 45 -36.72 -5.86 -5.23
C ASP A 45 -35.36 -5.96 -5.93
N ASP A 46 -35.32 -5.99 -7.27
CA ASP A 46 -34.07 -6.05 -8.03
C ASP A 46 -33.65 -4.67 -8.57
N GLU A 47 -34.32 -3.59 -8.17
CA GLU A 47 -33.93 -2.22 -8.52
C GLU A 47 -32.51 -1.94 -7.98
N PRO A 48 -31.56 -1.53 -8.85
CA PRO A 48 -30.22 -1.20 -8.44
C PRO A 48 -30.14 0.18 -7.79
N ALA A 49 -29.23 0.33 -6.84
CA ALA A 49 -28.88 1.60 -6.22
C ALA A 49 -27.36 1.79 -6.28
N LEU A 50 -26.92 2.81 -7.02
CA LEU A 50 -25.53 3.26 -7.03
C LEU A 50 -25.31 4.34 -5.98
N SER A 51 -24.27 4.17 -5.15
CA SER A 51 -23.84 5.16 -4.18
C SER A 51 -22.32 5.26 -4.12
N TYR A 52 -21.86 6.44 -3.75
CA TYR A 52 -20.45 6.73 -3.53
C TYR A 52 -20.28 7.27 -2.11
N ILE A 53 -19.22 6.85 -1.44
CA ILE A 53 -18.81 7.40 -0.15
C ILE A 53 -17.40 7.94 -0.30
N ILE A 54 -17.22 9.21 0.02
CA ILE A 54 -15.92 9.86 0.08
C ILE A 54 -15.63 10.32 1.50
N ARG A 55 -14.42 9.99 1.97
CA ARG A 55 -13.88 10.49 3.23
C ARG A 55 -12.72 11.41 2.92
N PHE A 56 -12.79 12.63 3.41
CA PHE A 56 -11.77 13.64 3.24
C PHE A 56 -11.72 14.59 4.44
N ASP A 57 -10.51 15.07 4.77
CA ASP A 57 -10.29 16.02 5.87
C ASP A 57 -10.97 15.62 7.20
N GLY A 58 -10.97 14.33 7.52
CA GLY A 58 -11.61 13.76 8.71
C GLY A 58 -13.14 13.64 8.67
N LYS A 59 -13.79 13.95 7.53
CA LYS A 59 -15.25 13.89 7.35
C LYS A 59 -15.62 12.87 6.27
N GLY A 60 -16.77 12.23 6.42
CA GLY A 60 -17.31 11.28 5.44
C GLY A 60 -18.66 11.74 4.90
N TYR A 61 -18.85 11.63 3.59
CA TYR A 61 -20.10 11.95 2.90
C TYR A 61 -20.51 10.79 2.00
N ARG A 62 -21.81 10.50 1.97
CA ARG A 62 -22.43 9.63 0.97
C ARG A 62 -23.09 10.53 -0.07
N VAL A 63 -22.78 10.28 -1.33
CA VAL A 63 -23.29 10.97 -2.51
C VAL A 63 -23.82 9.95 -3.52
N PHE A 64 -24.65 10.40 -4.45
CA PHE A 64 -25.34 9.53 -5.41
C PHE A 64 -25.00 9.89 -6.87
N SER A 65 -24.05 10.80 -7.07
CA SER A 65 -23.54 11.12 -8.40
C SER A 65 -22.02 11.25 -8.38
N ILE A 66 -21.41 10.89 -9.52
CA ILE A 66 -19.98 11.07 -9.74
C ILE A 66 -19.58 12.54 -9.69
N ASP A 67 -20.43 13.45 -10.16
CA ASP A 67 -20.15 14.89 -10.14
C ASP A 67 -19.99 15.44 -8.72
N GLU A 68 -20.84 15.00 -7.79
CA GLU A 68 -20.71 15.34 -6.37
C GLU A 68 -19.45 14.74 -5.75
N LEU A 69 -19.13 13.49 -6.09
CA LEU A 69 -17.91 12.82 -5.65
C LEU A 69 -16.67 13.62 -6.08
N LEU A 70 -16.60 13.98 -7.36
CA LEU A 70 -15.47 14.73 -7.93
C LEU A 70 -15.39 16.14 -7.34
N ARG A 71 -16.52 16.79 -7.09
CA ARG A 71 -16.55 18.09 -6.41
C ARG A 71 -15.89 18.01 -5.03
N TYR A 72 -16.22 17.01 -4.23
CA TYR A 72 -15.57 16.81 -2.93
C TYR A 72 -14.09 16.41 -3.07
N PHE A 73 -13.76 15.58 -4.05
CA PHE A 73 -12.39 15.15 -4.35
C PHE A 73 -11.46 16.35 -4.63
N HIS A 74 -11.95 17.33 -5.39
CA HIS A 74 -11.22 18.57 -5.71
C HIS A 74 -11.10 19.53 -4.53
N GLN A 75 -12.15 19.64 -3.72
CA GLN A 75 -12.16 20.56 -2.57
C GLN A 75 -11.28 20.08 -1.41
N ALA A 76 -11.24 18.77 -1.17
CA ALA A 76 -10.52 18.13 -0.07
C ALA A 76 -9.07 18.60 0.04
N LYS A 77 -8.50 18.78 1.24
CA LYS A 77 -7.04 18.89 1.40
C LYS A 77 -6.38 17.52 1.31
N SER A 78 -6.97 16.52 1.95
CA SER A 78 -6.54 15.11 1.90
C SER A 78 -7.75 14.21 1.66
N VAL A 79 -7.66 13.33 0.67
CA VAL A 79 -8.66 12.27 0.46
C VAL A 79 -8.17 11.02 1.17
N GLU A 80 -9.02 10.47 2.03
CA GLU A 80 -8.68 9.32 2.88
C GLU A 80 -9.23 8.03 2.28
N ARG A 81 -10.48 8.07 1.80
CA ARG A 81 -11.19 6.89 1.31
C ARG A 81 -12.18 7.27 0.22
N VAL A 82 -12.28 6.42 -0.79
CA VAL A 82 -13.38 6.40 -1.77
C VAL A 82 -13.95 4.99 -1.80
N LEU A 83 -15.27 4.90 -1.72
CA LEU A 83 -16.02 3.66 -1.81
C LEU A 83 -17.10 3.85 -2.86
N ILE A 84 -17.17 2.96 -3.83
CA ILE A 84 -18.22 2.94 -4.86
C ILE A 84 -18.98 1.63 -4.66
N THR A 85 -20.30 1.71 -4.52
CA THR A 85 -21.16 0.58 -4.22
C THR A 85 -22.36 0.59 -5.14
N LEU A 86 -22.60 -0.53 -5.83
CA LEU A 86 -23.82 -0.85 -6.57
C LEU A 86 -24.49 -2.04 -5.90
N GLU A 87 -25.73 -1.89 -5.48
CA GLU A 87 -26.46 -2.95 -4.79
C GLU A 87 -27.94 -2.95 -5.17
N THR A 88 -28.54 -4.13 -5.31
CA THR A 88 -29.99 -4.24 -5.54
C THR A 88 -30.78 -4.12 -4.25
N GLY A 89 -32.07 -3.74 -4.36
CA GLY A 89 -32.99 -3.67 -3.22
C GLY A 89 -33.04 -4.96 -2.38
N ARG A 90 -32.94 -6.13 -3.02
CA ARG A 90 -32.89 -7.47 -2.40
C ARG A 90 -31.62 -7.64 -1.57
N SER A 91 -30.49 -7.19 -2.10
CA SER A 91 -29.20 -7.19 -1.39
C SER A 91 -29.24 -6.28 -0.16
N LEU A 92 -29.83 -5.10 -0.29
CA LEU A 92 -30.02 -4.17 0.82
C LEU A 92 -30.91 -4.76 1.93
N LYS A 93 -32.06 -5.33 1.57
CA LYS A 93 -33.04 -5.89 2.54
C LYS A 93 -32.50 -7.10 3.27
N ASN A 94 -31.71 -7.94 2.59
CA ASN A 94 -31.20 -9.20 3.13
C ASN A 94 -29.74 -9.11 3.60
N ASN A 95 -29.21 -7.91 3.84
CA ASN A 95 -27.84 -7.70 4.30
C ASN A 95 -26.79 -8.47 3.46
N ARG A 96 -26.91 -8.38 2.14
CA ARG A 96 -26.06 -9.02 1.12
C ARG A 96 -26.04 -10.55 1.17
N GLN A 97 -27.00 -11.19 1.85
CA GLN A 97 -27.16 -12.65 1.80
C GLN A 97 -27.70 -13.14 0.46
N THR A 98 -28.51 -12.32 -0.22
CA THR A 98 -29.10 -12.61 -1.53
C THR A 98 -29.14 -11.38 -2.43
N GLY A 99 -29.29 -11.53 -3.74
CA GLY A 99 -29.27 -10.42 -4.69
C GLY A 99 -27.88 -10.08 -5.23
N THR A 100 -27.80 -8.93 -5.89
CA THR A 100 -26.63 -8.51 -6.66
C THR A 100 -25.96 -7.31 -6.02
N PHE A 101 -24.64 -7.38 -5.90
CA PHE A 101 -23.82 -6.42 -5.19
C PHE A 101 -22.43 -6.31 -5.83
N MET A 102 -21.92 -5.09 -5.95
CA MET A 102 -20.58 -4.81 -6.44
C MET A 102 -20.01 -3.61 -5.68
N GLU A 103 -18.76 -3.71 -5.26
CA GLU A 103 -18.12 -2.69 -4.43
C GLU A 103 -16.63 -2.57 -4.68
N VAL A 104 -16.16 -1.33 -4.75
CA VAL A 104 -14.74 -0.98 -4.78
C VAL A 104 -14.44 -0.07 -3.62
N ARG A 105 -13.60 -0.53 -2.71
CA ARG A 105 -13.08 0.26 -1.59
C ARG A 105 -11.62 0.61 -1.83
N LEU A 106 -11.33 1.90 -1.82
CA LEU A 106 -10.00 2.47 -1.97
C LEU A 106 -9.70 3.32 -0.74
N ASP A 107 -8.67 2.95 0.01
CA ASP A 107 -8.33 3.59 1.29
C ASP A 107 -6.83 3.89 1.36
N GLU A 108 -6.49 5.17 1.51
CA GLU A 108 -5.12 5.66 1.65
C GLU A 108 -4.61 5.49 3.10
N VAL A 109 -5.49 5.57 4.10
CA VAL A 109 -5.15 5.53 5.53
C VAL A 109 -5.06 4.10 6.06
N GLU A 110 -6.00 3.24 5.67
CA GLU A 110 -6.08 1.83 6.05
C GLU A 110 -5.90 0.90 4.83
N PRO A 111 -4.65 0.68 4.37
CA PRO A 111 -4.33 -0.12 3.18
C PRO A 111 -4.96 -1.51 3.13
N HIS A 112 -5.08 -2.18 4.27
CA HIS A 112 -5.60 -3.54 4.37
C HIS A 112 -7.09 -3.65 4.07
N THR A 113 -7.79 -2.51 4.01
CA THR A 113 -9.23 -2.43 3.76
C THR A 113 -9.58 -2.08 2.33
N SER A 114 -8.59 -1.96 1.45
CA SER A 114 -8.83 -1.74 0.03
C SER A 114 -9.11 -3.05 -0.69
N TYR A 115 -10.29 -3.17 -1.29
CA TYR A 115 -10.72 -4.39 -1.98
C TYR A 115 -11.70 -4.08 -3.10
N LEU A 116 -11.83 -5.04 -4.00
CA LEU A 116 -12.87 -5.18 -5.01
C LEU A 116 -13.70 -6.42 -4.64
N GLN A 117 -15.01 -6.29 -4.70
CA GLN A 117 -15.94 -7.40 -4.49
C GLN A 117 -17.10 -7.34 -5.49
N ALA A 118 -17.50 -8.49 -6.02
CA ALA A 118 -18.73 -8.66 -6.78
C ALA A 118 -19.45 -9.93 -6.31
N THR A 119 -20.76 -9.85 -6.16
CA THR A 119 -21.61 -10.94 -5.70
C THR A 119 -22.93 -10.90 -6.46
N SER A 120 -23.41 -12.05 -6.91
CA SER A 120 -24.70 -12.17 -7.57
C SER A 120 -25.23 -13.59 -7.49
N ASP A 121 -26.53 -13.74 -7.72
CA ASP A 121 -27.18 -15.00 -8.03
C ASP A 121 -26.80 -15.52 -9.44
N ASP A 122 -26.40 -14.61 -10.33
CA ASP A 122 -25.92 -14.90 -11.68
C ASP A 122 -24.39 -14.93 -11.73
N LYS A 123 -23.84 -16.10 -12.06
CA LYS A 123 -22.39 -16.33 -12.20
C LYS A 123 -21.78 -15.44 -13.27
N ASP A 124 -22.42 -15.35 -14.43
CA ASP A 124 -21.85 -14.65 -15.59
C ASP A 124 -21.81 -13.15 -15.32
N TRP A 125 -22.85 -12.61 -14.67
CA TRP A 125 -22.85 -11.24 -14.19
C TRP A 125 -21.72 -10.99 -13.19
N ALA A 126 -21.56 -11.85 -12.17
CA ALA A 126 -20.54 -11.67 -11.14
C ALA A 126 -19.11 -11.72 -11.72
N GLU A 127 -18.84 -12.64 -12.64
CA GLU A 127 -17.52 -12.76 -13.29
C GLU A 127 -17.24 -11.60 -14.25
N ALA A 128 -18.24 -11.16 -15.02
CA ALA A 128 -18.10 -10.03 -15.94
C ALA A 128 -17.92 -8.70 -15.19
N ALA A 129 -18.69 -8.47 -14.13
CA ALA A 129 -18.58 -7.30 -13.26
C ALA A 129 -17.17 -7.23 -12.62
N PHE A 130 -16.75 -8.34 -12.00
CA PHE A 130 -15.44 -8.44 -11.38
C PHE A 130 -14.30 -8.20 -12.38
N SER A 131 -14.33 -8.88 -13.55
CA SER A 131 -13.27 -8.78 -14.56
C SER A 131 -13.14 -7.35 -15.11
N SER A 132 -14.26 -6.67 -15.35
CA SER A 132 -14.25 -5.29 -15.85
C SER A 132 -13.62 -4.31 -14.85
N LEU A 133 -13.91 -4.46 -13.56
CA LEU A 133 -13.30 -3.63 -12.52
C LEU A 133 -11.82 -3.97 -12.30
N GLN A 134 -11.48 -5.26 -12.33
CA GLN A 134 -10.10 -5.72 -12.20
C GLN A 134 -9.22 -5.14 -13.31
N GLU A 135 -9.71 -5.06 -14.55
CA GLU A 135 -8.95 -4.50 -15.67
C GLU A 135 -8.62 -3.01 -15.46
N VAL A 136 -9.58 -2.21 -15.00
CA VAL A 136 -9.35 -0.78 -14.71
C VAL A 136 -8.40 -0.61 -13.53
N ILE A 137 -8.57 -1.39 -12.47
CA ILE A 137 -7.69 -1.35 -11.29
C ILE A 137 -6.26 -1.74 -11.68
N TYR A 138 -6.07 -2.75 -12.53
CA TYR A 138 -4.75 -3.16 -12.99
C TYR A 138 -4.02 -2.04 -13.76
N LYS A 139 -4.75 -1.25 -14.56
CA LYS A 139 -4.23 -0.06 -15.25
C LYS A 139 -3.83 1.07 -14.29
N CYS A 140 -4.26 1.01 -13.02
CA CYS A 140 -3.92 1.97 -11.98
C CYS A 140 -2.72 1.54 -11.12
N ASN A 141 -2.08 0.40 -11.40
CA ASN A 141 -0.94 -0.09 -10.62
C ASN A 141 0.24 0.90 -10.58
N ASN A 142 0.87 1.00 -9.42
CA ASN A 142 2.08 1.77 -9.16
C ASN A 142 3.23 0.86 -8.70
N LYS A 143 4.45 1.41 -8.65
CA LYS A 143 5.65 0.66 -8.26
C LYS A 143 5.82 0.52 -6.73
N SER A 144 4.91 1.06 -5.93
CA SER A 144 4.99 1.01 -4.46
C SER A 144 4.93 -0.41 -3.91
N ALA A 145 4.43 -1.38 -4.69
CA ALA A 145 4.37 -2.79 -4.33
C ALA A 145 5.73 -3.37 -3.91
N TRP A 146 6.80 -2.98 -4.61
CA TRP A 146 8.14 -3.48 -4.33
C TRP A 146 8.67 -2.91 -3.01
N VAL A 147 8.46 -1.60 -2.78
CA VAL A 147 8.89 -0.94 -1.54
C VAL A 147 8.12 -1.48 -0.33
N ARG A 148 6.87 -1.87 -0.49
CA ARG A 148 6.05 -2.46 0.59
C ARG A 148 6.23 -3.97 0.76
N SER A 149 7.12 -4.59 0.00
CA SER A 149 7.32 -6.04 0.04
C SER A 149 8.09 -6.47 1.30
N ALA A 150 8.01 -7.78 1.60
CA ALA A 150 8.81 -8.40 2.65
C ALA A 150 10.32 -8.21 2.44
N TRP A 151 10.76 -8.06 1.19
CA TRP A 151 12.16 -7.79 0.85
C TRP A 151 12.65 -6.45 1.40
N THR A 152 11.84 -5.40 1.33
CA THR A 152 12.22 -4.10 1.90
C THR A 152 12.35 -4.18 3.41
N THR A 153 11.42 -4.89 4.07
CA THR A 153 11.51 -5.12 5.52
C THR A 153 12.78 -5.88 5.88
N PHE A 154 13.11 -6.91 5.11
CA PHE A 154 14.34 -7.68 5.27
C PHE A 154 15.60 -6.83 5.06
N ILE A 155 15.65 -6.02 4.00
CA ILE A 155 16.80 -5.15 3.69
C ILE A 155 16.99 -4.11 4.79
N VAL A 156 15.92 -3.44 5.23
CA VAL A 156 15.98 -2.46 6.34
C VAL A 156 16.52 -3.14 7.60
N GLN A 157 16.04 -4.33 7.92
CA GLN A 157 16.51 -5.09 9.08
C GLN A 157 17.98 -5.48 8.95
N LEU A 158 18.40 -6.02 7.79
CA LEU A 158 19.77 -6.44 7.54
C LEU A 158 20.74 -5.26 7.68
N VAL A 159 20.44 -4.15 7.00
CA VAL A 159 21.24 -2.91 7.06
C VAL A 159 21.32 -2.39 8.49
N GLY A 160 20.20 -2.38 9.22
CA GLY A 160 20.16 -1.95 10.60
C GLY A 160 21.01 -2.77 11.56
N VAL A 161 20.91 -4.10 11.48
CA VAL A 161 21.71 -4.99 12.31
C VAL A 161 23.19 -4.85 11.99
N THR A 162 23.56 -4.78 10.70
CA THR A 162 24.95 -4.57 10.27
C THR A 162 25.50 -3.24 10.78
N LEU A 163 24.75 -2.13 10.61
CA LEU A 163 25.14 -0.82 11.13
C LEU A 163 25.26 -0.82 12.65
N GLY A 164 24.31 -1.44 13.34
CA GLY A 164 24.32 -1.59 14.79
C GLY A 164 25.55 -2.29 15.31
N PHE A 165 25.92 -3.40 14.66
CA PHE A 165 27.12 -4.14 14.99
C PHE A 165 28.39 -3.29 14.78
N LEU A 166 28.53 -2.63 13.63
CA LEU A 166 29.68 -1.76 13.32
C LEU A 166 29.78 -0.57 14.26
N LEU A 167 28.66 0.09 14.55
CA LEU A 167 28.60 1.21 15.51
C LEU A 167 28.94 0.75 16.92
N SER A 168 28.50 -0.45 17.32
CA SER A 168 28.85 -1.03 18.62
C SER A 168 30.33 -1.33 18.73
N LEU A 169 30.96 -1.87 17.68
CA LEU A 169 32.41 -2.08 17.63
C LEU A 169 33.19 -0.76 17.71
N TRP A 170 32.77 0.25 16.95
CA TRP A 170 33.39 1.57 16.95
C TRP A 170 33.26 2.25 18.32
N ALA A 171 32.06 2.22 18.91
CA ALA A 171 31.82 2.76 20.25
C ALA A 171 32.65 2.01 21.30
N ALA A 172 32.70 0.68 21.24
CA ALA A 172 33.51 -0.13 22.12
C ALA A 172 35.00 0.22 22.03
N ALA A 173 35.54 0.41 20.82
CA ALA A 173 36.92 0.84 20.63
C ALA A 173 37.22 2.22 21.24
N LYS A 174 36.21 3.12 21.25
CA LYS A 174 36.34 4.47 21.80
C LYS A 174 36.15 4.54 23.33
N PHE A 175 35.29 3.69 23.89
CA PHE A 175 34.96 3.67 25.32
C PHE A 175 35.86 2.72 26.12
N SER A 176 36.35 1.64 25.51
CA SER A 176 37.22 0.67 26.19
C SER A 176 38.45 1.25 26.89
N PRO A 177 39.20 2.25 26.34
CA PRO A 177 40.37 2.78 27.04
C PRO A 177 40.03 3.60 28.30
N LYS A 178 38.75 3.92 28.52
CA LYS A 178 38.27 4.68 29.69
C LYS A 178 37.75 3.80 30.83
N LEU A 179 37.74 2.48 30.63
CA LEU A 179 37.11 1.51 31.51
C LEU A 179 38.17 0.66 32.20
N ALA A 180 38.22 0.75 33.53
CA ALA A 180 39.12 -0.04 34.37
C ALA A 180 38.46 -1.39 34.75
N VAL A 181 38.26 -2.26 33.76
CA VAL A 181 37.63 -3.58 33.93
C VAL A 181 38.42 -4.62 33.14
N GLU A 182 38.34 -5.89 33.52
CA GLU A 182 38.88 -6.99 32.70
C GLU A 182 38.12 -7.08 31.36
N SER A 183 38.85 -7.14 30.25
CA SER A 183 38.28 -7.14 28.89
C SER A 183 37.32 -5.97 28.60
N PRO A 184 37.77 -4.71 28.75
CA PRO A 184 36.90 -3.53 28.69
C PRO A 184 36.25 -3.33 27.31
N PHE A 185 36.89 -3.83 26.25
CA PHE A 185 36.34 -3.83 24.90
C PHE A 185 35.10 -4.71 24.77
N VAL A 186 35.16 -5.96 25.24
CA VAL A 186 34.05 -6.93 25.11
C VAL A 186 32.84 -6.46 25.90
N ILE A 187 33.07 -5.98 27.14
CA ILE A 187 32.00 -5.47 27.99
C ILE A 187 31.35 -4.22 27.37
N SER A 188 32.16 -3.28 26.88
CA SER A 188 31.64 -2.08 26.19
C SER A 188 30.85 -2.43 24.95
N PHE A 189 31.34 -3.39 24.15
CA PHE A 189 30.67 -3.86 22.94
C PHE A 189 29.31 -4.46 23.27
N ILE A 190 29.24 -5.41 24.20
CA ILE A 190 27.98 -6.07 24.59
C ILE A 190 26.98 -5.02 25.11
N PHE A 191 27.44 -4.10 25.97
CA PHE A 191 26.58 -3.07 26.53
C PHE A 191 25.96 -2.15 25.46
N VAL A 192 26.81 -1.62 24.56
CA VAL A 192 26.34 -0.77 23.46
C VAL A 192 25.47 -1.56 22.48
N PHE A 193 25.82 -2.81 22.20
CA PHE A 193 25.05 -3.66 21.30
C PHE A 193 23.65 -3.97 21.84
N ILE A 194 23.50 -4.22 23.15
CA ILE A 194 22.20 -4.42 23.80
C ILE A 194 21.35 -3.14 23.71
N LEU A 195 21.95 -1.98 24.00
CA LEU A 195 21.25 -0.70 23.87
C LEU A 195 20.79 -0.45 22.43
N PHE A 196 21.67 -0.69 21.46
CA PHE A 196 21.32 -0.56 20.05
C PHE A 196 20.23 -1.54 19.64
N SER A 197 20.34 -2.82 19.99
CA SER A 197 19.38 -3.86 19.62
C SER A 197 17.96 -3.50 20.08
N ASN A 198 17.81 -3.04 21.32
CA ASN A 198 16.52 -2.59 21.84
C ASN A 198 16.02 -1.32 21.14
N THR A 199 16.90 -0.36 20.88
CA THR A 199 16.55 0.89 20.18
C THR A 199 16.18 0.63 18.72
N TRP A 200 16.85 -0.32 18.08
CA TRP A 200 16.66 -0.69 16.68
C TRP A 200 15.28 -1.23 16.42
N THR A 201 14.69 -2.00 17.34
CA THR A 201 13.30 -2.47 17.21
C THR A 201 12.32 -1.31 16.99
N TYR A 202 12.46 -0.21 17.74
CA TYR A 202 11.63 0.98 17.58
C TYR A 202 11.97 1.77 16.31
N LEU A 203 13.27 1.95 16.03
CA LEU A 203 13.72 2.65 14.82
C LEU A 203 13.27 1.94 13.54
N ASN A 204 13.33 0.61 13.50
CA ASN A 204 12.88 -0.19 12.37
C ASN A 204 11.38 0.06 12.09
N GLN A 205 10.54 0.00 13.13
CA GLN A 205 9.11 0.30 12.97
C GLN A 205 8.87 1.74 12.48
N LEU A 206 9.65 2.71 12.97
CA LEU A 206 9.56 4.10 12.53
C LEU A 206 9.95 4.25 11.04
N ILE A 207 11.06 3.64 10.62
CA ILE A 207 11.52 3.64 9.22
C ILE A 207 10.47 3.03 8.31
N LEU A 208 9.90 1.87 8.68
CA LEU A 208 8.84 1.22 7.91
C LEU A 208 7.58 2.08 7.83
N ARG A 209 7.20 2.80 8.90
CA ARG A 209 6.09 3.77 8.85
C ARG A 209 6.39 4.91 7.88
N ILE A 210 7.59 5.47 7.91
CA ILE A 210 8.01 6.54 6.99
C ILE A 210 7.99 6.04 5.55
N LEU A 211 8.50 4.84 5.27
CA LEU A 211 8.45 4.22 3.95
C LEU A 211 7.01 4.01 3.48
N ASN A 212 6.12 3.56 4.37
CA ASN A 212 4.70 3.39 4.04
C ASN A 212 3.98 4.73 3.76
N LEU A 213 4.39 5.82 4.41
CA LEU A 213 3.90 7.17 4.14
C LEU A 213 4.45 7.72 2.81
N ALA A 214 5.71 7.46 2.52
CA ALA A 214 6.35 7.84 1.26
C ALA A 214 5.78 7.05 0.07
N PHE A 215 5.45 5.78 0.28
CA PHE A 215 4.96 4.85 -0.74
C PHE A 215 3.62 4.23 -0.30
N PRO A 216 2.52 5.00 -0.37
CA PRO A 216 1.21 4.53 0.06
C PRO A 216 0.66 3.43 -0.86
N ASN A 217 -0.23 2.60 -0.30
CA ASN A 217 -0.86 1.48 -1.00
C ASN A 217 -1.88 1.96 -2.04
N VAL A 218 -2.71 2.90 -1.64
CA VAL A 218 -3.62 3.62 -2.53
C VAL A 218 -3.20 5.08 -2.45
N LYS A 219 -2.99 5.73 -3.60
CA LYS A 219 -2.71 7.16 -3.67
C LYS A 219 -3.78 7.86 -4.49
N PHE A 220 -4.41 8.89 -3.93
CA PHE A 220 -5.29 9.75 -4.70
C PHE A 220 -4.51 10.91 -5.33
N ILE A 221 -4.43 10.90 -6.67
CA ILE A 221 -3.68 11.86 -7.47
C ILE A 221 -4.59 13.01 -7.92
N ARG A 222 -4.19 14.25 -7.60
CA ARG A 222 -4.92 15.47 -7.96
C ARG A 222 -4.03 16.48 -8.66
N LYS A 223 -4.45 16.95 -9.84
CA LYS A 223 -3.70 17.90 -10.67
C LYS A 223 -3.36 19.16 -9.85
N GLY A 224 -2.07 19.51 -9.80
CA GLY A 224 -1.56 20.75 -9.17
C GLY A 224 -1.32 20.72 -7.65
N ARG A 225 -1.55 19.60 -6.95
CA ARG A 225 -1.31 19.50 -5.49
C ARG A 225 -0.21 18.51 -5.06
N GLU A 226 0.50 17.90 -6.01
CA GLU A 226 1.41 16.77 -5.74
C GLU A 226 2.90 17.08 -5.60
N HIS A 227 3.32 18.34 -5.76
CA HIS A 227 4.75 18.70 -5.85
C HIS A 227 5.60 18.22 -4.65
N PHE A 228 5.01 18.11 -3.46
CA PHE A 228 5.74 17.69 -2.25
C PHE A 228 5.97 16.17 -2.16
N HIS A 229 5.09 15.35 -2.73
CA HIS A 229 5.18 13.90 -2.55
C HIS A 229 6.31 13.30 -3.39
N TRP A 230 6.48 13.76 -4.63
CA TRP A 230 7.58 13.34 -5.49
C TRP A 230 8.95 13.74 -4.93
N LEU A 231 9.08 14.96 -4.40
CA LEU A 231 10.32 15.42 -3.78
C LEU A 231 10.67 14.58 -2.55
N PHE A 232 9.69 14.27 -1.70
CA PHE A 232 9.89 13.41 -0.54
C PHE A 232 10.28 11.98 -0.93
N GLN A 233 9.62 11.40 -1.94
CA GLN A 233 9.99 10.09 -2.50
C GLN A 233 11.40 10.09 -3.08
N ALA A 234 11.80 11.16 -3.78
CA ALA A 234 13.14 11.29 -4.35
C ALA A 234 14.22 11.42 -3.27
N ILE A 235 13.96 12.16 -2.19
CA ILE A 235 14.88 12.28 -1.05
C ILE A 235 15.02 10.93 -0.34
N VAL A 236 13.91 10.30 0.02
CA VAL A 236 13.93 9.00 0.72
C VAL A 236 14.53 7.92 -0.17
N GLY A 237 14.13 7.85 -1.43
CA GLY A 237 14.67 6.90 -2.42
C GLY A 237 16.17 7.13 -2.68
N GLY A 238 16.59 8.39 -2.78
CA GLY A 238 18.01 8.75 -2.93
C GLY A 238 18.84 8.37 -1.70
N LEU A 239 18.32 8.59 -0.50
CA LEU A 239 19.00 8.25 0.75
C LEU A 239 19.14 6.72 0.91
N VAL A 240 18.07 5.98 0.63
CA VAL A 240 18.12 4.50 0.60
C VAL A 240 19.08 4.00 -0.47
N GLY A 241 19.02 4.56 -1.69
CA GLY A 241 19.91 4.20 -2.79
C GLY A 241 21.39 4.43 -2.46
N ALA A 242 21.72 5.56 -1.84
CA ALA A 242 23.08 5.88 -1.41
C ALA A 242 23.60 4.89 -0.36
N VAL A 243 22.76 4.53 0.63
CA VAL A 243 23.10 3.54 1.66
C VAL A 243 23.35 2.17 1.03
N VAL A 244 22.47 1.72 0.13
CA VAL A 244 22.63 0.43 -0.56
C VAL A 244 23.89 0.41 -1.41
N LEU A 245 24.16 1.47 -2.17
CA LEU A 245 25.39 1.58 -2.98
C LEU A 245 26.65 1.58 -2.13
N TYR A 246 26.63 2.23 -0.97
CA TYR A 246 27.75 2.19 -0.03
C TYR A 246 28.03 0.76 0.47
N PHE A 247 26.99 0.01 0.84
CA PHE A 247 27.14 -1.38 1.26
C PHE A 247 27.58 -2.31 0.13
N LEU A 248 27.04 -2.13 -1.07
CA LEU A 248 27.50 -2.87 -2.26
C LEU A 248 28.97 -2.58 -2.58
N SER A 249 29.40 -1.32 -2.43
CA SER A 249 30.80 -0.93 -2.62
C SER A 249 31.72 -1.59 -1.58
N GLN A 250 31.32 -1.59 -0.30
CA GLN A 250 32.05 -2.27 0.77
C GLN A 250 32.11 -3.79 0.55
N ALA A 251 30.99 -4.42 0.19
CA ALA A 251 30.92 -5.85 -0.10
C ALA A 251 31.75 -6.23 -1.34
N GLY A 252 31.73 -5.39 -2.37
CA GLY A 252 32.54 -5.56 -3.57
C GLY A 252 34.04 -5.42 -3.29
N ALA A 253 34.43 -4.44 -2.46
CA ALA A 253 35.82 -4.28 -2.03
C ALA A 253 36.30 -5.50 -1.21
N PHE A 254 35.46 -6.00 -0.30
CA PHE A 254 35.75 -7.21 0.47
C PHE A 254 35.89 -8.46 -0.42
N LEU A 255 35.00 -8.65 -1.40
CA LEU A 255 35.10 -9.75 -2.37
C LEU A 255 36.37 -9.66 -3.21
N LEU A 256 36.76 -8.45 -3.63
CA LEU A 256 38.01 -8.23 -4.36
C LEU A 256 39.25 -8.53 -3.50
N ASP A 257 39.23 -8.18 -2.22
CA ASP A 257 40.31 -8.52 -1.27
C ASP A 257 40.40 -10.04 -1.02
N VAL A 258 39.27 -10.74 -0.93
CA VAL A 258 39.25 -12.20 -0.80
C VAL A 258 39.76 -12.88 -2.07
N LEU A 259 39.35 -12.40 -3.26
CA LEU A 259 39.84 -12.92 -4.53
C LEU A 259 41.34 -12.63 -4.73
N SER A 260 41.79 -11.42 -4.41
CA SER A 260 43.20 -11.04 -4.55
C SER A 260 44.10 -11.84 -3.59
N SER A 261 43.65 -12.08 -2.35
CA SER A 261 44.37 -12.90 -1.38
C SER A 261 44.40 -14.40 -1.75
N LEU A 262 43.36 -14.91 -2.42
CA LEU A 262 43.37 -16.28 -2.98
C LEU A 262 44.30 -16.44 -4.19
N VAL A 263 44.35 -15.43 -5.06
CA VAL A 263 45.28 -15.41 -6.21
C VAL A 263 46.73 -15.27 -5.74
N ALA A 264 46.99 -14.40 -4.75
CA ALA A 264 48.31 -14.22 -4.17
C ALA A 264 48.81 -15.43 -3.34
N LYS A 265 47.92 -16.33 -2.92
CA LYS A 265 48.29 -17.59 -2.24
C LYS A 265 48.62 -18.74 -3.20
N ASN A 266 48.22 -18.61 -4.47
CA ASN A 266 48.39 -19.62 -5.52
C ASN A 266 49.43 -19.21 -6.60
N ALA A 267 50.13 -18.08 -6.39
CA ALA A 267 51.28 -17.63 -7.17
C ALA A 267 52.55 -17.77 -6.31
#